data_AF-A0A356NJE8-F1
#
_entry.id   AF-A0A356NJE8-F1
#
_cell.length_a   1.000
_cell.length_b   1.000
_cell.length_c   1.000
_cell.angle_alpha   90.00
_cell.angle_beta   90.00
_cell.angle_gamma   90.00
#
_symmetry.space_group_name_H-M   'P 1'
#
loop_
_entity.id
_entity.type
_entity.pdbx_description
1 polymer ?
#
loop_
_entity_poly.entity_id
_entity_poly.type
_entity_poly.pdbx_seq_one_letter_code
_entity_poly.pdbx_strand_id
1 'polypeptide(L)'
;LPIVFRHAISGLATVNSEDKLLHDDLAMAILIDVFSERGFHAVVDLHRIEIPESLDLKTGQINCREKKVFRISIRFQGSEIRRG
;
A
#
# COMPACT_ATOMS: atom_id res chain seq x y z
N LEU A 1 12.67 5.68 -1.53
CA LEU A 1 12.73 5.09 -2.89
C LEU A 1 12.05 3.74 -2.86
N PRO A 2 10.80 3.56 -3.33
CA PRO A 2 10.23 2.23 -3.39
C PRO A 2 10.89 1.49 -4.57
N ILE A 3 11.67 0.47 -4.26
CA ILE A 3 12.29 -0.39 -5.27
C ILE A 3 11.23 -1.38 -5.73
N VAL A 4 10.71 -1.17 -6.94
CA VAL A 4 9.86 -2.15 -7.65
C VAL A 4 10.77 -3.27 -8.16
N PHE A 5 10.98 -4.31 -7.35
CA PHE A 5 11.64 -5.54 -7.81
C PHE A 5 10.62 -6.41 -8.55
N ARG A 6 10.46 -6.14 -9.86
CA ARG A 6 9.92 -7.03 -10.90
C ARG A 6 8.76 -7.94 -10.46
N HIS A 7 7.52 -7.49 -10.64
CA HIS A 7 6.36 -8.38 -10.67
C HIS A 7 5.51 -8.07 -11.91
N ALA A 8 5.79 -8.76 -13.02
CA ALA A 8 5.19 -8.47 -14.32
C ALA A 8 4.75 -9.72 -15.08
N ILE A 9 4.43 -10.82 -14.37
CA ILE A 9 3.94 -12.04 -15.02
C ILE A 9 2.47 -12.30 -14.67
N SER A 10 2.01 -11.96 -13.46
CA SER A 10 0.71 -12.42 -12.94
C SER A 10 -0.46 -11.43 -13.07
N GLY A 11 -0.31 -10.30 -13.77
CA GLY A 11 -1.37 -9.29 -13.87
C GLY A 11 -1.71 -8.58 -12.55
N LEU A 12 -0.77 -8.58 -11.60
CA LEU A 12 -0.92 -7.93 -10.29
C LEU A 12 0.42 -7.35 -9.83
N ALA A 13 0.37 -6.10 -9.40
CA ALA A 13 1.43 -5.44 -8.63
C ALA A 13 0.88 -5.02 -7.27
N THR A 14 1.65 -5.25 -6.21
CA THR A 14 1.34 -4.81 -4.85
C THR A 14 2.44 -3.90 -4.35
N VAL A 15 2.06 -2.77 -3.75
CA VAL A 15 2.98 -1.77 -3.21
C VAL A 15 2.51 -1.42 -1.81
N ASN A 16 3.40 -1.54 -0.82
CA ASN A 16 3.16 -1.04 0.52
C ASN A 16 3.96 0.25 0.70
N SER A 17 3.33 1.31 1.20
CA SER A 17 3.97 2.60 1.40
C SER A 17 3.55 3.24 2.72
N GLU A 18 4.45 4.01 3.30
CA GLU A 18 4.24 4.84 4.50
C GLU A 18 4.44 6.33 4.15
N ASP A 19 4.43 6.66 2.86
CA ASP A 19 4.68 8.02 2.40
C ASP A 19 3.60 8.98 2.89
N LYS A 20 4.03 10.11 3.47
CA LYS A 20 3.14 11.13 4.02
C LYS A 20 2.19 11.71 2.97
N LEU A 21 2.59 11.73 1.69
CA LEU A 21 1.74 12.21 0.60
C LEU A 21 0.43 11.42 0.48
N LEU A 22 0.45 10.12 0.80
CA LEU A 22 -0.73 9.27 0.71
C LEU A 22 -1.77 9.54 1.81
N HIS A 23 -1.44 10.38 2.79
CA HIS A 23 -2.41 10.87 3.78
C HIS A 23 -3.29 12.02 3.25
N ASP A 24 -2.97 12.57 2.08
CA ASP A 24 -3.80 13.55 1.39
C ASP A 24 -4.86 12.84 0.54
N ASP A 25 -6.13 13.11 0.83
CA ASP A 25 -7.27 12.55 0.12
C ASP A 25 -7.23 12.88 -1.39
N LEU A 26 -6.70 14.05 -1.77
CA LEU A 26 -6.55 14.43 -3.17
C LEU A 26 -5.48 13.58 -3.87
N ALA A 27 -4.35 13.34 -3.20
CA ALA A 27 -3.29 12.50 -3.76
C ALA A 27 -3.78 11.05 -3.98
N MET A 28 -4.61 10.56 -3.06
CA MET A 28 -5.28 9.26 -3.17
C MET A 28 -6.24 9.19 -4.35
N ALA A 29 -7.07 10.21 -4.55
CA ALA A 29 -7.97 10.30 -5.69
C ALA A 29 -7.19 10.33 -7.02
N ILE A 30 -6.16 11.19 -7.12
CA ILE A 30 -5.31 11.29 -8.32
C ILE A 30 -4.66 9.95 -8.64
N LEU A 31 -4.16 9.22 -7.63
CA LEU A 31 -3.57 7.89 -7.83
C LEU A 31 -4.57 6.93 -8.46
N ILE A 32 -5.80 6.86 -7.93
CA ILE A 32 -6.85 5.96 -8.42
C ILE A 32 -7.25 6.35 -9.85
N ASP A 33 -7.42 7.64 -10.12
CA ASP A 33 -7.82 8.16 -11.43
C ASP A 33 -6.77 7.85 -12.50
N VAL A 34 -5.49 8.16 -12.22
CA VAL A 34 -4.36 7.92 -13.14
C VAL A 34 -4.27 6.45 -13.56
N PHE A 35 -4.50 5.51 -12.63
CA PHE A 35 -4.51 4.08 -12.93
C PHE A 35 -5.78 3.67 -13.70
N SER A 36 -6.94 4.16 -13.29
CA SER A 36 -8.23 3.82 -13.93
C SER A 36 -8.28 4.29 -15.39
N GLU A 37 -7.81 5.52 -15.67
CA GLU A 37 -7.72 6.07 -17.03
C GLU A 37 -6.79 5.25 -17.95
N ARG A 38 -5.80 4.57 -17.38
CA ARG A 38 -4.85 3.73 -18.12
C ARG A 38 -5.32 2.28 -18.28
N GLY A 39 -6.55 1.98 -17.88
CA GLY A 39 -7.13 0.64 -17.96
C GLY A 39 -6.65 -0.30 -16.85
N PHE A 40 -6.08 0.23 -15.78
CA PHE A 40 -5.70 -0.55 -14.60
C PHE A 40 -6.78 -0.51 -13.54
N HIS A 41 -6.92 -1.60 -12.79
CA HIS A 41 -7.79 -1.62 -11.62
C HIS A 41 -6.95 -1.45 -10.36
N ALA A 42 -6.93 -0.24 -9.80
CA ALA A 42 -6.22 0.10 -8.58
C ALA A 42 -7.16 0.07 -7.36
N VAL A 43 -6.70 -0.56 -6.28
CA VAL A 43 -7.37 -0.58 -4.98
C VAL A 43 -6.35 -0.13 -3.95
N VAL A 44 -6.74 0.76 -3.04
CA VAL A 44 -5.89 1.16 -1.92
C VAL A 44 -6.58 0.88 -0.60
N ASP A 45 -5.85 0.23 0.29
CA ASP A 45 -6.27 -0.10 1.65
C ASP A 45 -5.33 0.59 2.65
N LEU A 46 -5.90 1.19 3.69
CA LEU A 46 -5.14 1.83 4.77
C LEU A 46 -5.10 0.89 5.97
N HIS A 47 -3.94 0.28 6.18
CA HIS A 47 -3.72 -0.59 7.31
C HIS A 47 -3.14 0.20 8.49
N ARG A 48 -3.84 0.18 9.63
CA ARG A 48 -3.44 0.85 10.88
C ARG A 48 -2.95 -0.19 11.87
N ILE A 49 -1.68 -0.08 12.27
CA ILE A 49 -1.00 -1.02 13.15
C ILE A 49 -0.59 -0.27 14.40
N GLU A 50 -0.99 -0.75 15.58
CA GLU A 50 -0.44 -0.25 16.84
C GLU A 50 0.95 -0.86 17.07
N ILE A 51 1.96 -0.01 17.21
CA ILE A 51 3.32 -0.43 17.51
C ILE A 51 3.67 0.02 18.93
N PRO A 52 4.01 -0.91 19.83
CA PRO A 52 4.45 -0.55 21.16
C PRO A 52 5.78 0.21 21.09
N GLU A 53 5.83 1.38 21.72
CA GLU A 53 7.02 2.24 21.76
C GLU A 53 7.68 2.26 23.12
N SER A 54 6.88 2.29 24.20
CA SER A 54 7.40 2.35 25.56
C SER A 54 6.48 1.66 26.55
N LEU A 55 7.07 1.22 27.65
CA LEU A 55 6.36 0.68 28.80
C LEU A 55 6.50 1.68 29.96
N ASP A 56 5.39 2.14 30.51
CA ASP A 56 5.39 2.88 31.76
C ASP A 56 5.67 1.92 32.91
N LEU A 57 6.86 2.05 33.50
CA LEU A 57 7.32 1.18 34.59
C LEU A 57 6.56 1.38 35.91
N LYS A 58 5.81 2.48 36.06
CA LYS A 58 5.01 2.73 37.26
C LYS A 58 3.62 2.12 37.17
N THR A 59 3.00 2.17 35.99
CA THR A 59 1.63 1.70 35.78
C THR A 59 1.54 0.37 35.06
N GLY A 60 2.62 -0.08 34.43
CA GLY A 60 2.65 -1.24 33.54
C GLY A 60 1.98 -1.01 32.18
N GLN A 61 1.58 0.23 31.86
CA GLN A 61 0.91 0.54 30.59
C GLN A 61 1.90 0.56 29.43
N ILE A 62 1.50 -0.07 28.32
CA ILE A 62 2.25 -0.03 27.07
C ILE A 62 1.71 1.14 26.24
N ASN A 63 2.55 2.11 25.95
CA ASN A 63 2.24 3.21 25.05
C ASN A 63 2.51 2.74 23.63
N CYS A 64 1.45 2.72 22.81
CA CYS A 64 1.53 2.38 21.40
C CYS A 64 1.44 3.63 20.54
N ARG A 65 2.22 3.67 19.45
CA ARG A 65 1.99 4.61 18.34
C ARG A 65 1.21 3.93 17.22
N GLU A 66 0.41 4.72 16.50
CA GLU A 66 -0.26 4.26 15.29
C GLU A 66 0.69 4.34 14.09
N LYS A 67 0.94 3.21 13.44
CA LYS A 67 1.63 3.11 12.15
C LYS A 67 0.60 2.91 11.04
N LYS A 68 0.61 3.83 10.07
CA LYS A 68 -0.26 3.80 8.89
C LYS A 68 0.53 3.27 7.70
N VAL A 69 0.04 2.19 7.08
CA VAL A 69 0.63 1.57 5.89
C VAL A 69 -0.43 1.51 4.80
N PHE A 70 -0.17 2.16 3.68
CA PHE A 70 -1.01 2.11 2.48
C PHE A 70 -0.63 0.90 1.65
N ARG A 71 -1.57 -0.03 1.47
CA ARG A 71 -1.43 -1.19 0.60
C ARG A 71 -2.16 -0.92 -0.71
N ILE A 72 -1.40 -0.69 -1.75
CA ILE A 72 -1.88 -0.41 -3.10
C ILE A 72 -1.78 -1.70 -3.92
N SER A 73 -2.90 -2.12 -4.50
CA SER A 73 -2.98 -3.27 -5.39
C SER A 73 -3.42 -2.82 -6.76
N ILE A 74 -2.60 -3.07 -7.77
CA ILE A 74 -2.85 -2.68 -9.17
C ILE A 74 -2.99 -3.96 -9.99
N ARG A 75 -4.19 -4.21 -10.52
CA ARG A 75 -4.45 -5.33 -11.43
C ARG A 75 -4.38 -4.84 -12.87
N PHE A 76 -3.77 -5.65 -13.71
CA PHE A 76 -3.59 -5.40 -15.15
C PHE A 76 -3.61 -6.72 -15.90
N GLN A 77 -3.74 -6.68 -17.23
CA GLN A 77 -3.69 -7.90 -18.03
C GLN A 77 -2.30 -8.53 -17.92
N GLY A 78 -2.24 -9.72 -17.31
CA GLY A 78 -1.02 -10.51 -17.21
C GLY A 78 -0.61 -11.06 -18.58
N SER A 79 0.66 -11.43 -18.71
CA SER A 79 1.17 -12.03 -19.94
C SER A 79 0.62 -13.45 -20.12
N GLU A 80 0.03 -13.78 -21.27
CA GLU A 80 -0.47 -15.12 -21.62
C GLU A 80 0.67 -16.12 -21.91
N ILE A 81 1.80 -16.05 -21.21
CA ILE A 81 2.90 -17.00 -21.40
C ILE A 81 2.57 -18.27 -20.62
N ARG A 82 1.67 -19.06 -21.19
CA ARG A 82 1.50 -20.54 -21.10
C ARG A 82 0.09 -20.92 -21.60
N ARG A 83 -0.16 -20.80 -22.90
CA ARG A 83 -1.04 -21.74 -23.62
C ARG A 83 -0.13 -22.74 -24.34
N GLY A 84 0.43 -23.65 -23.56
CA GLY A 84 0.99 -24.92 -24.02
C GLY A 84 0.17 -26.02 -23.38
#